data_AF-A0A960YPJ1-F1
#
_entry.id   AF-A0A960YPJ1-F1
#
_cell.length_a   1.000
_cell.length_b   1.000
_cell.length_c   1.000
_cell.angle_alpha   90.00
_cell.angle_beta   90.00
_cell.angle_gamma   90.00
#
_symmetry.space_group_name_H-M   'P 1'
#
loop_
_entity.id
_entity.type
_entity.pdbx_description
1 polymer ?
#
loop_
_entity_poly.entity_id
_entity_poly.type
_entity_poly.pdbx_seq_one_letter_code
_entity_poly.pdbx_strand_id
1 'polypeptide(L)' 'SGRPTVYVDVLGPDRGEPTGRIEAPFRDLEKALAKVPENGEINIVPGDYAIRSLKIRGPVRIRAPFGKITVKVRSNESP' A
#
# COMPACT_ATOMS: atom_id res chain seq x y z
N SER A 1 -11.64 5.35 18.60
CA SER A 1 -11.47 4.17 17.74
C SER A 1 -10.59 4.57 16.56
N GLY A 2 -9.49 3.85 16.31
CA GLY A 2 -8.63 4.11 15.14
C GLY A 2 -9.31 3.63 13.85
N ARG A 3 -9.01 4.26 12.72
CA ARG A 3 -9.44 3.74 11.41
C ARG A 3 -8.74 2.40 11.14
N PRO A 4 -9.40 1.42 10.50
CA PRO A 4 -8.73 0.21 10.04
C PRO A 4 -7.53 0.57 9.17
N THR A 5 -6.33 0.14 9.58
CA THR A 5 -5.07 0.55 8.96
C THR A 5 -4.34 -0.65 8.39
N VAL A 6 -3.90 -0.53 7.13
CA VAL A 6 -3.02 -1.49 6.45
C VAL A 6 -1.63 -0.88 6.28
N TYR A 7 -0.59 -1.67 6.48
CA TYR A 7 0.80 -1.22 6.42
C TYR A 7 1.49 -1.70 5.14
N VAL A 8 2.29 -0.81 4.55
CA VAL A 8 3.08 -1.07 3.34
C VAL A 8 4.53 -0.67 3.56
N ASP A 9 5.44 -1.58 3.26
CA ASP A 9 6.88 -1.37 3.37
C ASP A 9 7.57 -2.00 2.15
N VAL A 10 8.51 -1.29 1.50
CA VAL A 10 9.27 -1.81 0.36
C VAL A 10 10.07 -3.08 0.70
N LEU A 11 10.41 -3.27 1.98
CA LEU A 11 11.09 -4.46 2.49
C LEU A 11 10.12 -5.63 2.70
N GLY A 12 8.86 -5.35 3.04
CA GLY A 12 7.86 -6.36 3.41
C GLY A 12 8.06 -6.89 4.84
N PRO A 13 7.48 -8.05 5.18
CA PRO A 13 7.66 -8.67 6.49
C PRO A 13 9.07 -9.24 6.65
N ASP A 14 9.66 -9.11 7.84
CA ASP A 14 10.94 -9.75 8.16
C ASP A 14 10.85 -11.29 8.08
N ARG A 15 9.67 -11.85 8.42
CA ARG A 15 9.38 -13.29 8.41
C ARG A 15 7.90 -13.55 8.12
N GLY A 16 7.62 -14.67 7.43
CA GLY A 16 6.25 -15.15 7.20
C GLY A 16 5.49 -14.42 6.10
N GLU A 17 4.19 -14.71 5.99
CA GLU A 17 3.31 -14.14 4.98
C GLU A 17 2.86 -12.70 5.34
N PRO A 18 2.74 -11.79 4.36
CA PRO A 18 2.29 -10.43 4.61
C PRO A 18 0.80 -10.41 4.93
N THR A 19 0.46 -9.90 6.12
CA THR A 19 -0.94 -9.78 6.59
C THR A 19 -1.48 -8.35 6.45
N GLY A 20 -0.60 -7.38 6.20
CA GLY A 20 -0.93 -5.96 6.17
C GLY A 20 -0.95 -5.31 7.55
N ARG A 21 -0.54 -6.01 8.60
CA ARG A 21 -0.30 -5.45 9.93
C ARG A 21 1.11 -4.86 10.04
N ILE A 22 1.39 -4.12 11.11
CA ILE A 22 2.68 -3.43 11.28
C ILE A 22 3.85 -4.42 11.37
N GLU A 23 3.64 -5.58 12.00
CA GLU A 23 4.61 -6.67 12.13
C GLU A 23 4.79 -7.49 10.84
N ALA A 24 3.86 -7.37 9.90
CA ALA A 24 3.88 -8.10 8.65
C ALA A 24 3.27 -7.28 7.50
N PRO A 25 3.92 -6.17 7.10
CA PRO A 25 3.39 -5.23 6.12
C PRO A 25 3.33 -5.85 4.72
N PHE A 26 2.47 -5.33 3.85
CA PHE A 26 2.54 -5.69 2.45
C PHE A 26 3.77 -5.05 1.79
N ARG A 27 4.48 -5.83 0.97
CA ARG A 27 5.50 -5.28 0.06
C ARG A 27 4.89 -4.56 -1.14
N ASP A 28 3.69 -4.97 -1.51
CA ASP A 28 2.99 -4.59 -2.73
C ASP A 28 1.84 -3.63 -2.39
N LEU A 29 1.89 -2.41 -2.94
CA LEU A 29 0.85 -1.40 -2.73
C LEU A 29 -0.49 -1.81 -3.34
N GLU A 30 -0.51 -2.54 -4.46
CA GLU A 30 -1.73 -3.03 -5.09
C GLU A 30 -2.43 -4.09 -4.20
N LYS A 31 -1.65 -4.96 -3.54
CA LYS A 31 -2.20 -5.89 -2.52
C LYS A 31 -2.78 -5.14 -1.33
N ALA A 32 -2.11 -4.09 -0.85
CA ALA A 32 -2.61 -3.28 0.25
C ALA A 32 -3.91 -2.54 -0.11
N LEU A 33 -3.98 -1.94 -1.31
CA LEU A 33 -5.18 -1.30 -1.85
C LEU A 33 -6.35 -2.28 -2.01
N ALA A 34 -6.08 -3.55 -2.31
CA ALA A 34 -7.10 -4.58 -2.40
C ALA A 34 -7.62 -5.06 -1.02
N LYS A 35 -6.84 -4.85 0.04
CA LYS A 35 -7.13 -5.35 1.41
C LYS A 35 -7.58 -4.28 2.37
N VAL A 36 -7.24 -3.02 2.13
CA VAL A 36 -7.70 -1.91 2.96
C VAL A 36 -9.23 -1.83 2.90
N PRO A 37 -9.92 -1.79 4.06
CA PRO A 37 -11.37 -1.61 4.10
C PRO A 37 -11.78 -0.27 3.50
N GLU A 38 -13.04 -0.16 3.08
CA GLU A 38 -13.61 1.12 2.67
C GLU A 38 -13.48 2.16 3.80
N ASN A 39 -13.12 3.40 3.47
CA ASN A 39 -12.81 4.48 4.42
C ASN A 39 -11.60 4.20 5.34
N GLY A 40 -10.81 3.16 5.03
CA GLY A 40 -9.61 2.78 5.76
C GLY A 40 -8.39 3.67 5.48
N GLU A 41 -7.30 3.34 6.16
CA GLU A 41 -6.01 4.01 6.04
C GLU A 41 -4.93 3.03 5.56
N ILE A 42 -4.03 3.52 4.70
CA ILE A 42 -2.78 2.85 4.37
C ILE A 42 -1.65 3.70 4.97
N ASN A 43 -0.90 3.13 5.90
CA ASN A 43 0.39 3.68 6.33
C ASN A 43 1.50 3.06 5.50
N ILE A 44 2.21 3.90 4.77
CA ILE A 44 3.21 3.48 3.78
C ILE A 44 4.56 4.10 4.09
N VAL A 45 5.61 3.28 4.07
CA VAL A 45 6.98 3.75 4.19
C VAL A 45 7.36 4.56 2.94
N PRO A 46 8.13 5.66 3.07
CA PRO A 46 8.64 6.39 1.91
C PRO A 46 9.39 5.48 0.94
N GLY A 47 9.16 5.66 -0.35
CA GLY A 47 9.80 4.83 -1.36
C GLY A 47 9.12 4.85 -2.72
N ASP A 48 9.63 4.01 -3.60
CA ASP A 48 9.16 3.82 -4.97
C ASP A 48 8.31 2.55 -5.08
N TYR A 49 7.05 2.74 -5.48
CA TYR A 49 6.08 1.66 -5.62
C TYR A 49 5.64 1.54 -7.08
N ALA A 50 5.91 0.39 -7.69
CA ALA A 50 5.40 0.07 -9.02
C ALA A 50 4.08 -0.69 -8.89
N ILE A 51 3.03 -0.21 -9.54
CA ILE A 51 1.74 -0.90 -9.62
C ILE A 51 1.34 -1.09 -11.07
N ARG A 52 0.52 -2.11 -11.35
CA ARG A 52 -0.03 -2.32 -12.69
C ARG A 52 -1.18 -1.37 -12.95
N SER A 53 -2.06 -1.21 -11.96
CA SER A 53 -3.21 -0.33 -12.04
C SER A 53 -3.52 0.28 -10.68
N LEU A 54 -3.91 1.55 -10.66
CA LEU A 54 -4.42 2.19 -9.44
C LEU A 54 -5.93 1.97 -9.34
N LYS A 55 -6.34 0.88 -8.67
CA LYS A 55 -7.75 0.58 -8.40
C LYS A 55 -8.08 0.85 -6.95
N ILE A 56 -8.92 1.85 -6.70
CA ILE A 56 -9.36 2.25 -5.37
C ILE A 56 -10.86 1.96 -5.26
N ARG A 57 -11.27 1.15 -4.27
CA ARG A 57 -12.67 0.68 -4.11
C ARG A 57 -13.60 1.68 -3.40
N GLY A 58 -13.04 2.76 -2.88
CA GLY A 58 -13.75 3.80 -2.13
C GLY A 58 -12.75 4.77 -1.51
N PRO A 59 -13.19 5.79 -0.74
CA PRO A 59 -12.28 6.74 -0.13
C PRO A 59 -11.21 6.02 0.70
N VAL A 60 -9.94 6.26 0.39
CA VAL A 60 -8.80 5.69 1.09
C VAL A 60 -7.86 6.82 1.46
N ARG A 61 -7.37 6.80 2.70
CA ARG A 61 -6.33 7.73 3.14
C ARG A 61 -4.98 7.02 3.04
N ILE A 62 -4.05 7.58 2.28
CA ILE A 62 -2.68 7.10 2.23
C ILE A 62 -1.80 8.09 2.99
N ARG A 63 -1.04 7.59 3.98
CA ARG A 63 -0.13 8.40 4.79
C ARG A 63 1.28 7.86 4.68
N ALA A 64 2.22 8.75 4.35
CA ALA A 64 3.64 8.54 4.49
C ALA A 64 4.13 9.45 5.62
N PRO A 65 4.28 8.95 6.86
CA PRO A 65 4.57 9.80 8.01
C PRO A 65 5.88 10.57 7.89
N PHE A 66 6.85 10.04 7.14
CA PHE A 66 8.21 10.58 7.08
C PHE A 66 8.78 10.63 5.66
N GLY A 67 8.23 11.45 4.75
CA GLY A 67 8.86 11.68 3.45
C GLY A 67 7.88 11.61 2.29
N LYS A 68 8.35 11.08 1.15
CA LYS A 68 7.59 11.03 -0.11
C LYS A 68 7.43 9.58 -0.58
N ILE A 69 6.26 9.30 -1.15
CA ILE A 69 6.04 8.11 -1.98
C ILE A 69 6.02 8.51 -3.44
N THR A 70 6.58 7.66 -4.30
CA THR A 70 6.40 7.73 -5.75
C THR A 70 5.65 6.50 -6.20
N VAL A 71 4.49 6.68 -6.85
CA VAL A 71 3.73 5.59 -7.44
C VAL A 71 3.93 5.61 -8.95
N LYS A 72 4.52 4.54 -9.49
CA LYS A 72 4.76 4.36 -10.92
C LYS A 72 3.73 3.36 -11.46
N VAL A 73 2.80 3.83 -12.27
CA VAL A 73 1.84 2.96 -12.95
C VAL A 73 2.49 2.43 -14.22
N ARG A 74 2.72 1.12 -14.29
CA ARG A 74 3.20 0.47 -15.51
C ARG A 74 1.99 0.19 -16.40
N SER A 75 1.62 1.16 -17.24
CA SER A 75 0.62 0.94 -18.29
C SER A 75 1.23 -0.01 -19.33
N ASN A 76 0.60 -1.16 -19.55
CA ASN A 76 0.87 -2.01 -20.72
C ASN A 76 0.09 -1.48 -21.95
N GLU A 77 0.06 -0.17 -22.17
CA GLU A 77 -0.34 0.37 -23.46
C GLU A 77 0.81 0.07 -24.44
N SER A 78 0.66 -1.04 -25.15
CA SER A 78 1.38 -1.24 -26.41
C SER A 78 1.04 -0.06 -27.33
N PRO A 79 2.04 0.59 -27.98
CA PRO A 79 1.78 1.55 -29.04
C PRO A 79 1.08 0.91 -30.25
#